data_AF-A0A518K2Z8-F1
#
_entry.id   AF-A0A518K2Z8-F1
#
_cell.length_a   1.000
_cell.length_b   1.000
_cell.length_c   1.000
_cell.angle_alpha   90.00
_cell.angle_beta   90.00
_cell.angle_gamma   90.00
#
_symmetry.space_group_name_H-M   'P 1'
#
loop_
_entity.id
_entity.type
_entity.pdbx_description
1 polymer ?
#
loop_
_entity_poly.entity_id
_entity_poly.type
_entity_poly.pdbx_seq_one_letter_code
_entity_poly.pdbx_strand_id
1 'polypeptide(L)'
;MPRPLFVAVLLLGIAPLAGAMDTLTFRYRPYPDADAVTATATGRVLMKDSSGNCFFESVDGARRLIAADDVLSASSDDAPFAPATADELGERLLADLPAGFRLHPTKHYVIAYDTSREYAEWSSSLLEGLQKALVRYWKRAGIELEEPEFPLPIVIHSTAAAYNAASRAEGVPAGAVGYYHMTTNRVRMYDITGAQQLRAGGMRSGSRREITRMLSLPAAEPLVATIVHEATHQVCFNTGLMQRYADLPIWLVEGMAAYFEAPGAGTSRGWSGIGHVNQRRLQSFRRNLPKWNGASLTSLLASDDRLRDSRTAGEAYADAWALNYYLIKKHGDDYVAYVKELSKYKPFDGPPADESDAETSRQRLKVFTEHFGPPAELEQDFLQVMSRL
;
A
#
# COMPACT_ATOMS: atom_id res chain seq x y z
N MET A 1 -40.76 -14.24 18.69
CA MET A 1 -40.66 -14.65 17.27
C MET A 1 -39.37 -15.44 17.10
N PRO A 2 -39.40 -16.56 16.35
CA PRO A 2 -38.41 -17.63 16.48
C PRO A 2 -37.10 -17.30 15.76
N ARG A 3 -36.01 -17.83 16.33
CA ARG A 3 -34.61 -17.79 15.85
C ARG A 3 -34.46 -18.47 14.48
N PRO A 4 -33.61 -17.99 13.57
CA PRO A 4 -33.00 -18.84 12.57
C PRO A 4 -31.71 -19.47 13.13
N LEU A 5 -31.59 -20.78 12.91
CA LEU A 5 -30.41 -21.59 13.19
C LEU A 5 -29.23 -21.11 12.33
N PHE A 6 -28.06 -21.02 12.95
CA PHE A 6 -26.76 -20.89 12.29
C PHE A 6 -26.47 -22.12 11.42
N VAL A 7 -26.11 -21.88 10.16
CA VAL A 7 -25.45 -22.88 9.32
C VAL A 7 -23.98 -22.50 9.26
N ALA A 8 -23.12 -23.40 9.72
CA ALA A 8 -21.67 -23.27 9.56
C ALA A 8 -21.33 -23.07 8.08
N VAL A 9 -20.65 -21.98 7.75
CA VAL A 9 -20.16 -21.71 6.41
C VAL A 9 -19.01 -22.68 6.14
N LEU A 10 -19.31 -23.75 5.41
CA LEU A 10 -18.30 -24.63 4.85
C LEU A 10 -17.76 -23.95 3.59
N LEU A 11 -16.59 -23.31 3.70
CA LEU A 11 -15.80 -22.91 2.53
C LEU A 11 -15.35 -24.20 1.83
N LEU A 12 -16.12 -24.64 0.84
CA LEU A 12 -15.69 -25.70 -0.06
C LEU A 12 -14.54 -25.14 -0.91
N GLY A 13 -13.32 -25.52 -0.54
CA GLY A 13 -12.13 -25.31 -1.35
C GLY A 13 -12.28 -26.04 -2.68
N ILE A 14 -12.70 -25.32 -3.71
CA ILE A 14 -12.58 -25.77 -5.09
C ILE A 14 -11.12 -25.50 -5.48
N ALA A 15 -10.39 -26.57 -5.81
CA ALA A 15 -9.04 -26.47 -6.37
C ALA A 15 -9.04 -25.49 -7.57
N PRO A 16 -7.96 -24.72 -7.81
CA PRO A 16 -7.93 -23.80 -8.91
C PRO A 16 -8.01 -24.60 -10.21
N LEU A 17 -9.17 -24.55 -10.88
CA LEU A 17 -9.20 -24.72 -12.32
C LEU A 17 -8.19 -23.71 -12.86
N ALA A 18 -7.22 -24.16 -13.67
CA ALA A 18 -6.33 -23.25 -14.39
C ALA A 18 -7.22 -22.17 -15.02
N GLY A 19 -7.13 -20.94 -14.51
CA GLY A 19 -8.24 -20.00 -14.57
C GLY A 19 -8.61 -19.67 -16.00
N ALA A 20 -9.83 -20.05 -16.38
CA ALA A 20 -10.47 -19.58 -17.59
C ALA A 20 -10.45 -18.04 -17.61
N MET A 21 -10.22 -17.43 -18.76
CA MET A 21 -10.28 -15.98 -18.88
C MET A 21 -11.74 -15.55 -18.83
N ASP A 22 -12.12 -14.92 -17.72
CA ASP A 22 -13.47 -14.43 -17.47
C ASP A 22 -13.60 -12.98 -17.97
N THR A 23 -14.68 -12.67 -18.68
CA THR A 23 -15.08 -11.31 -19.01
C THR A 23 -16.39 -10.98 -18.31
N LEU A 24 -16.34 -9.97 -17.45
CA LEU A 24 -17.49 -9.48 -16.70
C LEU A 24 -17.83 -8.06 -17.11
N THR A 25 -19.10 -7.82 -17.44
CA THR A 25 -19.66 -6.45 -17.46
C THR A 25 -20.46 -6.25 -16.18
N PHE A 26 -20.15 -5.20 -15.43
CA PHE A 26 -20.75 -4.97 -14.11
C PHE A 26 -20.94 -3.48 -13.81
N ARG A 27 -21.87 -3.20 -12.89
CA ARG A 27 -22.06 -1.88 -12.29
C ARG A 27 -21.13 -1.74 -11.09
N TYR A 28 -20.50 -0.58 -10.95
CA TYR A 28 -19.77 -0.24 -9.73
C TYR A 28 -19.80 1.25 -9.46
N ARG A 29 -19.56 1.63 -8.21
CA ARG A 29 -19.34 3.02 -7.82
C ARG A 29 -17.85 3.24 -7.60
N PRO A 30 -17.20 4.17 -8.33
CA PRO A 30 -15.79 4.47 -8.12
C PRO A 30 -15.47 4.98 -6.70
N TYR A 31 -16.43 5.64 -6.04
CA TYR A 31 -16.37 6.11 -4.66
C TYR A 31 -17.79 6.12 -4.04
N PRO A 32 -17.95 6.15 -2.70
CA PRO A 32 -19.25 5.99 -2.03
C PRO A 32 -20.37 6.91 -2.55
N ASP A 33 -20.01 8.15 -2.90
CA ASP A 33 -20.93 9.20 -3.37
C ASP A 33 -20.97 9.33 -4.91
N ALA A 34 -20.33 8.43 -5.66
CA ALA A 34 -20.36 8.46 -7.12
C ALA A 34 -21.65 7.86 -7.68
N ASP A 35 -22.06 8.34 -8.86
CA ASP A 35 -23.00 7.61 -9.68
C ASP A 35 -22.44 6.24 -10.07
N ALA A 36 -23.33 5.24 -10.16
CA ALA A 36 -22.95 3.92 -10.63
C ALA A 36 -22.57 4.00 -12.12
N VAL A 37 -21.41 3.46 -12.45
CA VAL A 37 -20.92 3.36 -13.83
C VAL A 37 -20.86 1.89 -14.24
N THR A 38 -20.95 1.65 -15.54
CA THR A 38 -20.76 0.31 -16.11
C THR A 38 -19.32 0.17 -16.57
N ALA A 39 -18.66 -0.92 -16.19
CA ALA A 39 -17.37 -1.32 -16.75
C ALA A 39 -17.43 -2.74 -17.27
N THR A 40 -16.56 -3.03 -18.23
CA THR A 40 -16.25 -4.38 -18.67
C THR A 40 -14.78 -4.66 -18.39
N ALA A 41 -14.50 -5.79 -17.75
CA ALA A 41 -13.14 -6.20 -17.46
C ALA A 41 -12.95 -7.70 -17.75
N THR A 42 -11.74 -8.02 -18.19
CA THR A 42 -11.30 -9.39 -18.46
C THR A 42 -10.23 -9.77 -17.42
N GLY A 43 -10.26 -11.01 -16.93
CA GLY A 43 -9.41 -11.45 -15.83
C GLY A 43 -9.81 -12.81 -15.27
N ARG A 44 -9.66 -12.99 -13.95
CA ARG A 44 -9.99 -14.23 -13.24
C ARG A 44 -10.82 -13.96 -11.99
N VAL A 45 -11.74 -14.87 -11.68
CA VAL A 45 -12.41 -14.90 -10.37
C VAL A 45 -11.49 -15.54 -9.34
N LEU A 46 -11.09 -14.77 -8.31
CA LEU A 46 -10.26 -15.24 -7.21
C LEU A 46 -11.07 -15.96 -6.13
N MET A 47 -12.30 -15.51 -5.90
CA MET A 47 -13.23 -16.08 -4.91
C MET A 47 -14.66 -15.78 -5.34
N LYS A 48 -15.58 -16.69 -5.01
CA LYS A 48 -17.01 -16.47 -5.11
C LYS A 48 -17.68 -16.94 -3.82
N ASP A 49 -18.56 -16.14 -3.25
CA ASP A 49 -19.33 -16.53 -2.07
C ASP A 49 -20.61 -17.30 -2.44
N SER A 50 -21.32 -17.81 -1.44
CA SER A 50 -22.59 -18.54 -1.63
C SER A 50 -23.72 -17.68 -2.18
N SER A 51 -23.62 -16.36 -2.05
CA SER A 51 -24.58 -15.38 -2.57
C SER A 51 -24.29 -14.99 -4.01
N GLY A 52 -23.19 -15.48 -4.58
CA GLY A 52 -22.76 -15.20 -5.94
C GLY A 52 -21.92 -13.94 -6.10
N ASN A 53 -21.58 -13.23 -5.01
CA ASN A 53 -20.64 -12.12 -5.06
C ASN A 53 -19.27 -12.67 -5.45
N CYS A 54 -18.54 -11.95 -6.30
CA CYS A 54 -17.23 -12.39 -6.75
C CYS A 54 -16.13 -11.38 -6.42
N PHE A 55 -14.99 -11.90 -6.03
CA PHE A 55 -13.74 -11.15 -5.97
C PHE A 55 -12.99 -11.38 -7.27
N PHE A 56 -12.97 -10.37 -8.12
CA PHE A 56 -12.46 -10.43 -9.48
C PHE A 56 -11.12 -9.70 -9.60
N GLU A 57 -10.15 -10.33 -10.24
CA GLU A 57 -8.86 -9.73 -10.59
C GLU A 57 -8.74 -9.58 -12.10
N SER A 58 -8.73 -8.34 -12.56
CA SER A 58 -8.53 -7.97 -13.95
C SER A 58 -7.10 -8.23 -14.41
N VAL A 59 -6.88 -8.39 -15.72
CA VAL A 59 -5.55 -8.59 -16.33
C VAL A 59 -4.56 -7.45 -16.07
N ASP A 60 -5.03 -6.27 -15.67
CA ASP A 60 -4.21 -5.12 -15.26
C ASP A 60 -3.82 -5.14 -13.76
N GLY A 61 -4.18 -6.22 -13.06
CA GLY A 61 -3.95 -6.39 -11.62
C GLY A 61 -4.96 -5.67 -10.73
N ALA A 62 -6.00 -5.05 -11.29
CA ALA A 62 -7.04 -4.43 -10.46
C ALA A 62 -7.96 -5.47 -9.82
N ARG A 63 -8.22 -5.36 -8.52
CA ARG A 63 -9.06 -6.29 -7.75
C ARG A 63 -10.35 -5.61 -7.29
N ARG A 64 -11.50 -6.22 -7.55
CA ARG A 64 -12.82 -5.67 -7.20
C ARG A 64 -13.69 -6.72 -6.55
N LEU A 65 -14.38 -6.33 -5.49
CA LEU A 65 -15.53 -7.06 -4.99
C LEU A 65 -16.75 -6.61 -5.82
N ILE A 66 -17.39 -7.55 -6.50
CA ILE A 66 -18.53 -7.30 -7.38
C ILE A 66 -19.73 -8.07 -6.80
N ALA A 67 -20.79 -7.34 -6.46
CA ALA A 67 -22.01 -7.94 -5.97
C ALA A 67 -22.70 -8.73 -7.09
N ALA A 68 -23.35 -9.86 -6.76
CA ALA A 68 -24.06 -10.69 -7.74
C ALA A 68 -25.06 -9.87 -8.58
N ASP A 69 -25.83 -9.00 -7.91
CA ASP A 69 -26.85 -8.14 -8.53
C ASP A 69 -26.27 -7.04 -9.44
N ASP A 70 -24.97 -6.75 -9.31
CA ASP A 70 -24.28 -5.75 -10.12
C ASP A 70 -23.63 -6.36 -11.38
N VAL A 71 -23.58 -7.69 -11.51
CA VAL A 71 -23.11 -8.36 -12.74
C VAL A 71 -24.19 -8.25 -13.82
N LEU A 72 -23.88 -7.54 -14.90
CA LEU A 72 -24.77 -7.36 -16.06
C LEU A 72 -24.62 -8.47 -17.09
N SER A 73 -23.39 -8.96 -17.29
CA SER A 73 -23.09 -10.13 -18.11
C SER A 73 -21.78 -10.78 -17.67
N ALA A 74 -21.68 -12.09 -17.92
CA ALA A 74 -20.49 -12.87 -17.66
C ALA A 74 -20.28 -13.88 -18.80
N SER A 75 -19.05 -13.96 -19.29
CA SER A 75 -18.61 -15.01 -20.22
C SER A 75 -17.24 -15.52 -19.80
N SER A 76 -16.94 -16.77 -20.12
CA SER A 76 -15.67 -17.41 -19.80
C SER A 76 -15.17 -18.10 -21.07
N ASP A 77 -13.87 -18.06 -21.31
CA ASP A 77 -13.22 -18.80 -22.40
C ASP A 77 -12.18 -19.78 -21.86
N ASP A 78 -11.81 -20.77 -22.68
CA ASP A 78 -10.85 -21.80 -22.27
C ASP A 78 -9.38 -21.31 -22.29
N ALA A 79 -9.13 -20.02 -22.57
CA ALA A 79 -7.77 -19.48 -22.57
C ALA A 79 -7.26 -19.37 -21.12
N PRO A 80 -6.00 -19.75 -20.85
CA PRO A 80 -5.42 -19.58 -19.54
C PRO A 80 -5.28 -18.09 -19.24
N PHE A 81 -5.56 -17.70 -17.99
CA PHE A 81 -5.27 -16.36 -17.50
C PHE A 81 -3.81 -15.98 -17.76
N ALA A 82 -3.63 -14.79 -18.33
CA ALA A 82 -2.34 -14.16 -18.50
C ALA A 82 -2.43 -12.69 -18.07
N PRO A 83 -1.48 -12.18 -17.26
CA PRO A 83 -1.42 -10.77 -16.92
C PRO A 83 -1.13 -9.95 -18.17
N ALA A 84 -1.63 -8.71 -18.21
CA ALA A 84 -1.34 -7.77 -19.27
C ALA A 84 0.17 -7.53 -19.36
N THR A 85 0.68 -7.50 -20.59
CA THR A 85 2.05 -7.07 -20.88
C THR A 85 2.23 -5.58 -20.51
N ALA A 86 3.47 -5.11 -20.45
CA ALA A 86 3.77 -3.72 -20.15
C ALA A 86 3.12 -2.75 -21.15
N ASP A 87 3.07 -3.13 -22.44
CA ASP A 87 2.46 -2.33 -23.50
C ASP A 87 0.93 -2.29 -23.35
N GLU A 88 0.28 -3.44 -23.13
CA GLU A 88 -1.17 -3.52 -22.90
C GLU A 88 -1.61 -2.77 -21.64
N LEU A 89 -0.83 -2.87 -20.55
CA LEU A 89 -1.09 -2.08 -19.34
C LEU A 89 -0.94 -0.59 -19.63
N GLY A 90 0.08 -0.22 -20.42
CA GLY A 90 0.30 1.16 -20.86
C GLY A 90 -0.88 1.73 -21.65
N GLU A 91 -1.40 0.97 -22.61
CA GLU A 91 -2.57 1.36 -23.40
C GLU A 91 -3.81 1.55 -22.52
N ARG A 92 -4.05 0.63 -21.58
CA ARG A 92 -5.15 0.73 -20.61
C ARG A 92 -5.02 1.97 -19.73
N LEU A 93 -3.81 2.27 -19.25
CA LEU A 93 -3.56 3.48 -18.48
C LEU A 93 -3.84 4.75 -19.29
N LEU A 94 -3.41 4.81 -20.55
CA LEU A 94 -3.69 5.97 -21.40
C LEU A 94 -5.17 6.13 -21.73
N ALA A 95 -5.92 5.03 -21.86
CA ALA A 95 -7.37 5.07 -22.07
C ALA A 95 -8.13 5.61 -20.84
N ASP A 96 -7.64 5.30 -19.63
CA ASP A 96 -8.22 5.76 -18.36
C ASP A 96 -7.86 7.20 -17.99
N LEU A 97 -6.80 7.76 -18.60
CA LEU A 97 -6.21 9.04 -18.21
C LEU A 97 -6.55 10.15 -19.23
N PRO A 98 -6.55 11.43 -18.80
CA PRO A 98 -6.72 12.55 -19.71
C PRO A 98 -5.66 12.56 -20.83
N ALA A 99 -5.97 13.22 -21.95
CA ALA A 99 -5.00 13.44 -23.01
C ALA A 99 -3.74 14.18 -22.51
N GLY A 100 -2.57 13.82 -23.05
CA GLY A 100 -1.28 14.43 -22.72
C GLY A 100 -0.35 13.57 -21.87
N PHE A 101 -0.85 12.47 -21.31
CA PHE A 101 -0.03 11.44 -20.68
C PHE A 101 0.84 10.71 -21.72
N ARG A 102 2.05 10.33 -21.30
CA ARG A 102 3.02 9.51 -22.02
C ARG A 102 3.42 8.33 -21.17
N LEU A 103 4.00 7.31 -21.81
CA LEU A 103 4.44 6.09 -21.13
C LEU A 103 5.97 6.04 -21.00
N HIS A 104 6.43 5.54 -19.87
CA HIS A 104 7.81 5.18 -19.60
C HIS A 104 7.84 3.80 -18.89
N PRO A 105 7.92 2.69 -19.64
CA PRO A 105 8.05 1.37 -19.06
C PRO A 105 9.47 1.12 -18.56
N THR A 106 9.59 0.33 -17.50
CA THR A 106 10.85 -0.19 -16.95
C THR A 106 10.78 -1.71 -16.80
N LYS A 107 11.69 -2.31 -16.02
CA LYS A 107 11.67 -3.74 -15.78
C LYS A 107 10.42 -4.17 -15.03
N HIS A 108 10.04 -3.45 -13.97
CA HIS A 108 8.90 -3.82 -13.12
C HIS A 108 7.73 -2.85 -13.21
N TYR A 109 7.90 -1.66 -13.78
CA TYR A 109 6.89 -0.59 -13.72
C TYR A 109 6.42 -0.14 -15.11
N VAL A 110 5.17 0.32 -15.19
CA VAL A 110 4.64 1.10 -16.32
C VAL A 110 4.23 2.46 -15.80
N ILE A 111 4.98 3.50 -16.19
CA ILE A 111 4.78 4.86 -15.69
C ILE A 111 4.03 5.68 -16.73
N ALA A 112 2.79 6.06 -16.41
CA ALA A 112 2.03 7.05 -17.15
C ALA A 112 2.29 8.44 -16.55
N TYR A 113 2.75 9.39 -17.35
CA TYR A 113 3.13 10.72 -16.88
C TYR A 113 2.74 11.85 -17.84
N ASP A 114 2.25 12.97 -17.32
CA ASP A 114 2.03 14.22 -18.08
C ASP A 114 3.10 15.30 -17.76
N THR A 115 4.07 15.00 -16.89
CA THR A 115 5.22 15.87 -16.56
C THR A 115 6.42 15.71 -17.51
N SER A 116 7.57 16.31 -17.20
CA SER A 116 8.83 16.16 -17.95
C SER A 116 9.28 14.68 -18.02
N ARG A 117 9.95 14.32 -19.11
CA ARG A 117 10.52 12.97 -19.29
C ARG A 117 11.62 12.72 -18.25
N GLU A 118 12.41 13.74 -17.96
CA GLU A 118 13.52 13.71 -17.02
C GLU A 118 13.03 13.39 -15.60
N TYR A 119 11.87 13.91 -15.21
CA TYR A 119 11.27 13.57 -13.93
C TYR A 119 10.74 12.14 -13.91
N ALA A 120 10.06 11.68 -14.98
CA ALA A 120 9.62 10.29 -15.08
C ALA A 120 10.80 9.30 -15.02
N GLU A 121 11.91 9.60 -15.71
CA GLU A 121 13.15 8.82 -15.64
C GLU A 121 13.75 8.79 -14.23
N TRP A 122 13.77 9.95 -13.54
CA TRP A 122 14.22 10.01 -12.16
C TRP A 122 13.33 9.17 -11.23
N SER A 123 12.00 9.33 -11.30
CA SER A 123 11.05 8.56 -10.49
C SER A 123 11.20 7.07 -10.75
N SER A 124 11.35 6.66 -12.00
CA SER A 124 11.57 5.27 -12.38
C SER A 124 12.82 4.66 -11.74
N SER A 125 13.92 5.43 -11.71
CA SER A 125 15.19 5.02 -11.08
C SER A 125 15.08 4.89 -9.57
N LEU A 126 14.29 5.75 -8.93
CA LEU A 126 13.96 5.65 -7.50
C LEU A 126 13.15 4.37 -7.23
N LEU A 127 12.07 4.14 -7.98
CA LEU A 127 11.17 2.99 -7.82
C LEU A 127 11.90 1.65 -8.03
N GLU A 128 12.67 1.52 -9.11
CA GLU A 128 13.48 0.33 -9.39
C GLU A 128 14.57 0.10 -8.33
N GLY A 129 15.18 1.19 -7.85
CA GLY A 129 16.15 1.15 -6.75
C GLY A 129 15.53 0.63 -5.45
N LEU A 130 14.34 1.12 -5.12
CA LEU A 130 13.57 0.69 -3.94
C LEU A 130 13.17 -0.79 -4.06
N GLN A 131 12.57 -1.20 -5.18
CA GLN A 131 12.15 -2.59 -5.41
C GLN A 131 13.31 -3.55 -5.17
N LYS A 132 14.45 -3.28 -5.80
CA LYS A 132 15.65 -4.12 -5.68
C LYS A 132 16.15 -4.20 -4.23
N ALA A 133 16.14 -3.08 -3.52
CA ALA A 133 16.62 -3.00 -2.16
C ALA A 133 15.69 -3.72 -1.18
N LEU A 134 14.37 -3.54 -1.33
CA LEU A 134 13.35 -4.16 -0.49
C LEU A 134 13.36 -5.68 -0.66
N VAL A 135 13.36 -6.18 -1.91
CA VAL A 135 13.45 -7.61 -2.20
C VAL A 135 14.72 -8.21 -1.59
N ARG A 136 15.86 -7.52 -1.73
CA ARG A 136 17.13 -7.95 -1.13
C ARG A 136 17.11 -7.94 0.40
N TYR A 137 16.43 -6.98 1.02
CA TYR A 137 16.32 -6.88 2.47
C TYR A 137 15.59 -8.10 3.03
N TRP A 138 14.40 -8.41 2.51
CA TRP A 138 13.58 -9.51 2.99
C TRP A 138 14.13 -10.89 2.64
N LYS A 139 14.70 -11.07 1.45
CA LYS A 139 15.40 -12.33 1.11
C LYS A 139 16.57 -12.61 2.07
N ARG A 140 17.31 -11.58 2.48
CA ARG A 140 18.38 -11.72 3.50
C ARG A 140 17.84 -11.99 4.89
N ALA A 141 16.66 -11.48 5.22
CA ALA A 141 15.94 -11.80 6.44
C ALA A 141 15.32 -13.21 6.41
N GLY A 142 15.44 -13.95 5.30
CA GLY A 142 14.96 -15.32 5.18
C GLY A 142 13.47 -15.44 4.82
N ILE A 143 12.85 -14.37 4.29
CA ILE A 143 11.51 -14.42 3.71
C ILE A 143 11.62 -14.76 2.22
N GLU A 144 10.85 -15.74 1.77
CA GLU A 144 10.70 -16.06 0.35
C GLU A 144 9.78 -15.04 -0.30
N LEU A 145 10.25 -14.45 -1.40
CA LEU A 145 9.52 -13.44 -2.15
C LEU A 145 9.39 -13.86 -3.61
N GLU A 146 8.23 -13.56 -4.16
CA GLU A 146 7.86 -13.77 -5.56
C GLU A 146 8.19 -12.53 -6.39
N GLU A 147 8.40 -12.70 -7.69
CA GLU A 147 8.43 -11.58 -8.63
C GLU A 147 6.98 -11.11 -8.88
N PRO A 148 6.75 -9.81 -9.11
CA PRO A 148 5.41 -9.31 -9.46
C PRO A 148 4.82 -10.03 -10.67
N GLU A 149 3.62 -10.60 -10.50
CA GLU A 149 2.86 -11.23 -11.60
C GLU A 149 2.48 -10.21 -12.69
N PHE A 150 2.25 -8.96 -12.29
CA PHE A 150 1.85 -7.86 -13.17
C PHE A 150 2.94 -6.78 -13.22
N PRO A 151 3.12 -6.10 -14.37
CA PRO A 151 3.81 -4.81 -14.39
C PRO A 151 3.09 -3.83 -13.44
N LEU A 152 3.87 -3.06 -12.67
CA LEU A 152 3.34 -2.21 -11.60
C LEU A 152 2.98 -0.82 -12.13
N PRO A 153 1.70 -0.40 -12.06
CA PRO A 153 1.27 0.86 -12.65
C PRO A 153 1.59 2.06 -11.75
N ILE A 154 2.15 3.11 -12.36
CA ILE A 154 2.46 4.38 -11.71
C ILE A 154 1.84 5.52 -12.53
N VAL A 155 1.21 6.48 -11.87
CA VAL A 155 0.63 7.67 -12.51
C VAL A 155 1.25 8.93 -11.91
N ILE A 156 1.91 9.74 -12.74
CA ILE A 156 2.58 10.98 -12.32
C ILE A 156 1.89 12.18 -12.96
N HIS A 157 1.28 13.02 -12.12
CA HIS A 157 0.67 14.29 -12.52
C HIS A 157 1.69 15.42 -12.52
N SER A 158 1.60 16.33 -13.48
CA SER A 158 2.50 17.48 -13.63
C SER A 158 2.31 18.53 -12.53
N THR A 159 1.15 18.56 -11.90
CA THR A 159 0.80 19.53 -10.87
C THR A 159 0.04 18.90 -9.71
N ALA A 160 0.23 19.46 -8.52
CA ALA A 160 -0.56 19.11 -7.34
C ALA A 160 -2.07 19.35 -7.56
N ALA A 161 -2.45 20.33 -8.38
CA ALA A 161 -3.85 20.61 -8.68
C ALA A 161 -4.53 19.49 -9.47
N ALA A 162 -3.87 19.01 -10.54
CA ALA A 162 -4.36 17.88 -11.34
C ALA A 162 -4.43 16.59 -10.51
N TYR A 163 -3.38 16.32 -9.72
CA TYR A 163 -3.37 15.21 -8.77
C TYR A 163 -4.51 15.29 -7.74
N ASN A 164 -4.70 16.44 -7.10
CA ASN A 164 -5.75 16.61 -6.09
C ASN A 164 -7.15 16.48 -6.70
N ALA A 165 -7.35 16.88 -7.96
CA ALA A 165 -8.60 16.65 -8.67
C ALA A 165 -8.85 15.16 -8.90
N ALA A 166 -7.84 14.42 -9.38
CA ALA A 166 -7.92 12.97 -9.57
C ALA A 166 -8.12 12.22 -8.24
N SER A 167 -7.37 12.59 -7.19
CA SER A 167 -7.47 12.03 -5.84
C SER A 167 -8.88 12.15 -5.27
N ARG A 168 -9.48 13.35 -5.38
CA ARG A 168 -10.87 13.57 -4.93
C ARG A 168 -11.88 12.73 -5.71
N ALA A 169 -11.67 12.57 -7.02
CA ALA A 169 -12.49 11.70 -7.86
C ALA A 169 -12.31 10.21 -7.55
N GLU A 170 -11.34 9.82 -6.72
CA GLU A 170 -11.15 8.46 -6.22
C GLU A 170 -11.49 8.36 -4.71
N GLY A 171 -12.08 9.40 -4.12
CA GLY A 171 -12.42 9.44 -2.69
C GLY A 171 -11.21 9.56 -1.75
N VAL A 172 -10.02 9.86 -2.27
CA VAL A 172 -8.81 10.01 -1.48
C VAL A 172 -8.66 11.48 -1.04
N PRO A 173 -8.57 11.76 0.28
CA PRO A 173 -8.40 13.12 0.79
C PRO A 173 -7.13 13.81 0.27
N ALA A 174 -7.22 15.12 0.04
CA ALA A 174 -6.05 15.91 -0.35
C ALA A 174 -5.05 16.06 0.80
N GLY A 175 -3.76 16.14 0.49
CA GLY A 175 -2.72 16.50 1.47
C GLY A 175 -1.42 15.69 1.36
N ALA A 176 -1.46 14.49 0.76
CA ALA A 176 -0.28 13.69 0.46
C ALA A 176 0.25 13.94 -0.95
N VAL A 177 1.54 13.68 -1.18
CA VAL A 177 2.21 13.82 -2.49
C VAL A 177 1.86 12.69 -3.44
N GLY A 178 1.46 11.55 -2.89
CA GLY A 178 0.94 10.41 -3.61
C GLY A 178 0.14 9.51 -2.68
N TYR A 179 -0.48 8.49 -3.26
CA TYR A 179 -1.11 7.38 -2.55
C TYR A 179 -1.02 6.11 -3.38
N TYR A 180 -0.99 4.98 -2.69
CA TYR A 180 -1.23 3.66 -3.26
C TYR A 180 -2.71 3.28 -3.18
N HIS A 181 -3.29 2.88 -4.32
CA HIS A 181 -4.68 2.48 -4.40
C HIS A 181 -4.81 0.95 -4.44
N MET A 182 -5.30 0.35 -3.35
CA MET A 182 -5.43 -1.12 -3.23
C MET A 182 -6.24 -1.76 -4.37
N THR A 183 -7.37 -1.17 -4.77
CA THR A 183 -8.22 -1.68 -5.87
C THR A 183 -7.50 -1.71 -7.21
N THR A 184 -6.85 -0.63 -7.62
CA THR A 184 -6.25 -0.53 -8.97
C THR A 184 -4.79 -0.95 -9.02
N ASN A 185 -4.17 -1.23 -7.85
CA ASN A 185 -2.74 -1.48 -7.71
C ASN A 185 -1.85 -0.29 -8.13
N ARG A 186 -2.42 0.92 -8.29
CA ARG A 186 -1.72 2.09 -8.81
C ARG A 186 -1.08 2.88 -7.67
N VAL A 187 0.16 3.33 -7.88
CA VAL A 187 0.68 4.49 -7.13
C VAL A 187 0.41 5.72 -7.98
N ARG A 188 -0.36 6.67 -7.43
CA ARG A 188 -0.60 7.97 -8.05
C ARG A 188 0.16 9.02 -7.27
N MET A 189 0.88 9.90 -7.96
CA MET A 189 1.64 10.99 -7.36
C MET A 189 1.67 12.21 -8.28
N TYR A 190 2.23 13.33 -7.81
CA TYR A 190 2.55 14.46 -8.66
C TYR A 190 4.04 14.79 -8.65
N ASP A 191 4.47 15.53 -9.67
CA ASP A 191 5.83 16.03 -9.80
C ASP A 191 6.17 17.00 -8.67
N ILE A 192 7.00 16.52 -7.74
CA ILE A 192 7.39 17.26 -6.54
C ILE A 192 8.22 18.51 -6.86
N THR A 193 8.89 18.58 -8.02
CA THR A 193 9.59 19.80 -8.45
C THR A 193 8.62 20.96 -8.68
N GLY A 194 7.35 20.65 -8.94
CA GLY A 194 6.26 21.62 -8.98
C GLY A 194 5.70 22.03 -7.62
N ALA A 195 6.10 21.36 -6.53
CA ALA A 195 5.58 21.62 -5.19
C ALA A 195 5.98 23.03 -4.71
N GLN A 196 5.04 23.72 -4.06
CA GLN A 196 5.25 25.09 -3.56
C GLN A 196 6.49 25.18 -2.66
N GLN A 197 6.75 24.14 -1.86
CA GLN A 197 7.90 24.00 -0.97
C GLN A 197 9.25 24.03 -1.72
N LEU A 198 9.28 23.57 -2.98
CA LEU A 198 10.47 23.55 -3.83
C LEU A 198 10.52 24.73 -4.81
N ARG A 199 9.38 25.36 -5.11
CA ARG A 199 9.27 26.53 -6.00
C ARG A 199 9.64 27.88 -5.37
N ALA A 200 9.78 27.96 -4.05
CA ALA A 200 10.20 29.19 -3.37
C ALA A 200 11.55 29.76 -3.87
N GLY A 201 12.31 28.99 -4.68
CA GLY A 201 13.52 29.42 -5.38
C GLY A 201 13.36 29.91 -6.84
N GLY A 202 12.15 30.11 -7.37
CA GLY A 202 11.91 30.75 -8.68
C GLY A 202 12.28 29.93 -9.93
N MET A 203 12.43 28.61 -9.80
CA MET A 203 12.94 27.70 -10.83
C MET A 203 11.80 26.88 -11.48
N ARG A 204 11.75 26.81 -12.83
CA ARG A 204 10.77 26.03 -13.61
C ARG A 204 11.39 24.70 -14.02
N SER A 205 10.86 23.61 -13.48
CA SER A 205 11.28 22.23 -13.75
C SER A 205 11.32 21.86 -15.24
N GLY A 206 12.35 21.09 -15.60
CA GLY A 206 12.44 20.38 -16.87
C GLY A 206 13.80 19.73 -17.12
N SER A 207 14.90 20.24 -16.55
CA SER A 207 16.23 19.67 -16.76
C SER A 207 16.67 18.72 -15.64
N ARG A 208 17.39 17.66 -15.99
CA ARG A 208 17.96 16.69 -15.03
C ARG A 208 18.83 17.34 -13.94
N ARG A 209 19.57 18.39 -14.28
CA ARG A 209 20.42 19.15 -13.33
C ARG A 209 19.58 19.88 -12.29
N GLU A 210 18.47 20.46 -12.72
CA GLU A 210 17.56 21.19 -11.84
C GLU A 210 16.79 20.25 -10.92
N ILE A 211 16.30 19.12 -11.44
CA ILE A 211 15.70 18.04 -10.64
C ILE A 211 16.69 17.61 -9.55
N THR A 212 17.93 17.29 -9.94
CA THR A 212 18.98 16.89 -8.98
C THR A 212 19.21 17.96 -7.92
N ARG A 213 19.26 19.24 -8.31
CA ARG A 213 19.44 20.36 -7.37
C ARG A 213 18.27 20.48 -6.40
N MET A 214 17.03 20.39 -6.87
CA MET A 214 15.84 20.49 -6.04
C MET A 214 15.76 19.34 -5.04
N LEU A 215 16.12 18.13 -5.45
CA LEU A 215 16.09 16.94 -4.60
C LEU A 215 17.18 16.94 -3.52
N SER A 216 18.26 17.69 -3.72
CA SER A 216 19.27 17.93 -2.69
C SER A 216 18.81 18.90 -1.61
N LEU A 217 17.66 19.57 -1.77
CA LEU A 217 17.12 20.48 -0.75
C LEU A 217 16.45 19.68 0.37
N PRO A 218 16.61 20.06 1.66
CA PRO A 218 15.92 19.42 2.77
C PRO A 218 14.39 19.40 2.66
N ALA A 219 13.81 20.35 1.91
CA ALA A 219 12.39 20.41 1.63
C ALA A 219 11.88 19.26 0.73
N ALA A 220 12.75 18.61 -0.04
CA ALA A 220 12.40 17.49 -0.90
C ALA A 220 12.28 16.17 -0.13
N GLU A 221 13.02 16.00 0.97
CA GLU A 221 13.04 14.78 1.78
C GLU A 221 11.65 14.21 2.12
N PRO A 222 10.68 14.98 2.68
CA PRO A 222 9.36 14.42 2.99
C PRO A 222 8.54 14.04 1.76
N LEU A 223 8.76 14.73 0.64
CA LEU A 223 8.05 14.47 -0.60
C LEU A 223 8.56 13.16 -1.21
N VAL A 224 9.90 12.96 -1.21
CA VAL A 224 10.53 11.69 -1.62
C VAL A 224 10.15 10.55 -0.67
N ALA A 225 10.16 10.79 0.65
CA ALA A 225 9.73 9.79 1.63
C ALA A 225 8.31 9.29 1.33
N THR A 226 7.38 10.19 1.02
CA THR A 226 6.00 9.80 0.64
C THR A 226 6.01 8.90 -0.60
N ILE A 227 6.78 9.22 -1.64
CA ILE A 227 6.88 8.37 -2.85
C ILE A 227 7.40 6.97 -2.48
N VAL A 228 8.43 6.90 -1.62
CA VAL A 228 9.00 5.63 -1.15
C VAL A 228 8.00 4.86 -0.30
N HIS A 229 7.20 5.52 0.53
CA HIS A 229 6.14 4.93 1.35
C HIS A 229 5.10 4.23 0.48
N GLU A 230 4.52 4.94 -0.48
CA GLU A 230 3.49 4.38 -1.36
C GLU A 230 4.04 3.26 -2.26
N ALA A 231 5.26 3.42 -2.76
CA ALA A 231 5.92 2.38 -3.54
C ALA A 231 6.27 1.15 -2.68
N THR A 232 6.55 1.34 -1.38
CA THR A 232 6.76 0.22 -0.45
C THR A 232 5.50 -0.62 -0.34
N HIS A 233 4.33 0.00 -0.16
CA HIS A 233 3.05 -0.71 -0.19
C HIS A 233 2.91 -1.54 -1.46
N GLN A 234 3.10 -0.92 -2.62
CA GLN A 234 2.98 -1.60 -3.92
C GLN A 234 3.95 -2.79 -4.03
N VAL A 235 5.21 -2.66 -3.66
CA VAL A 235 6.16 -3.78 -3.73
C VAL A 235 5.78 -4.89 -2.73
N CYS A 236 5.43 -4.55 -1.48
CA CYS A 236 5.05 -5.54 -0.48
C CYS A 236 3.83 -6.37 -0.92
N PHE A 237 2.83 -5.72 -1.51
CA PHE A 237 1.60 -6.38 -1.97
C PHE A 237 1.74 -7.19 -3.27
N ASN A 238 2.84 -7.02 -4.01
CA ASN A 238 3.08 -7.69 -5.29
C ASN A 238 4.30 -8.62 -5.27
N THR A 239 4.87 -8.92 -4.09
CA THR A 239 6.01 -9.85 -3.93
C THR A 239 5.69 -11.02 -2.99
N GLY A 240 4.43 -11.18 -2.59
CA GLY A 240 3.99 -12.20 -1.64
C GLY A 240 4.30 -11.89 -0.17
N LEU A 241 4.96 -10.76 0.13
CA LEU A 241 5.22 -10.35 1.52
C LEU A 241 3.92 -10.07 2.28
N MET A 242 2.98 -9.40 1.62
CA MET A 242 1.64 -9.09 2.11
C MET A 242 0.65 -9.31 0.97
N GLN A 243 -0.61 -9.58 1.29
CA GLN A 243 -1.67 -9.75 0.29
C GLN A 243 -2.68 -8.61 0.40
N ARG A 244 -3.06 -7.98 -0.72
CA ARG A 244 -4.14 -6.99 -0.72
C ARG A 244 -5.42 -7.64 -0.21
N TYR A 245 -6.17 -6.91 0.63
CA TYR A 245 -7.42 -7.33 1.25
C TYR A 245 -7.31 -8.46 2.29
N ALA A 246 -6.09 -8.85 2.67
CA ALA A 246 -5.88 -9.63 3.89
C ALA A 246 -6.07 -8.74 5.12
N ASP A 247 -6.54 -9.31 6.24
CA ASP A 247 -6.68 -8.61 7.52
C ASP A 247 -5.31 -8.40 8.19
N LEU A 248 -4.59 -7.39 7.72
CA LEU A 248 -3.28 -7.01 8.24
C LEU A 248 -3.43 -5.80 9.18
N PRO A 249 -2.82 -5.81 10.39
CA PRO A 249 -2.85 -4.67 11.29
C PRO A 249 -2.22 -3.43 10.66
N ILE A 250 -2.90 -2.27 10.72
CA ILE A 250 -2.42 -1.05 10.06
C ILE A 250 -1.09 -0.57 10.67
N TRP A 251 -0.86 -0.79 11.97
CA TRP A 251 0.40 -0.42 12.61
C TRP A 251 1.61 -1.12 11.97
N LEU A 252 1.42 -2.36 11.51
CA LEU A 252 2.46 -3.12 10.83
C LEU A 252 2.64 -2.57 9.40
N VAL A 253 1.55 -2.47 8.64
CA VAL A 253 1.59 -2.06 7.23
C VAL A 253 2.19 -0.66 7.08
N GLU A 254 1.66 0.31 7.82
CA GLU A 254 2.09 1.72 7.75
C GLU A 254 3.42 1.95 8.47
N GLY A 255 3.65 1.29 9.61
CA GLY A 255 4.91 1.40 10.33
C GLY A 255 6.08 0.76 9.58
N MET A 256 5.83 -0.33 8.86
CA MET A 256 6.79 -0.94 7.94
C MET A 256 7.10 0.00 6.79
N ALA A 257 6.10 0.51 6.07
CA ALA A 257 6.33 1.48 5.00
C ALA A 257 7.13 2.71 5.49
N ALA A 258 6.81 3.22 6.68
CA ALA A 258 7.55 4.31 7.32
C ALA A 258 9.00 3.95 7.71
N TYR A 259 9.31 2.66 7.93
CA TYR A 259 10.67 2.18 8.16
C TYR A 259 11.52 2.21 6.88
N PHE A 260 10.92 1.88 5.73
CA PHE A 260 11.59 1.90 4.42
C PHE A 260 11.67 3.31 3.82
N GLU A 261 10.78 4.24 4.20
CA GLU A 261 10.70 5.61 3.64
C GLU A 261 11.82 6.56 4.06
N ALA A 262 12.69 6.17 5.01
CA ALA A 262 13.67 7.06 5.61
C ALA A 262 14.53 7.76 4.53
N PRO A 263 14.47 9.12 4.44
CA PRO A 263 15.09 9.84 3.35
C PRO A 263 16.61 9.80 3.42
N GLY A 264 17.26 9.92 2.25
CA GLY A 264 18.71 9.95 2.11
C GLY A 264 19.18 11.28 1.55
N ALA A 265 19.36 12.26 2.42
CA ALA A 265 19.85 13.59 2.07
C ALA A 265 21.17 13.51 1.27
N GLY A 266 21.28 14.29 0.18
CA GLY A 266 22.51 14.37 -0.62
C GLY A 266 22.76 13.18 -1.58
N THR A 267 21.83 12.23 -1.68
CA THR A 267 21.89 11.19 -2.72
C THR A 267 21.19 11.65 -4.00
N SER A 268 21.65 11.19 -5.16
CA SER A 268 21.05 11.54 -6.46
C SER A 268 19.59 11.09 -6.63
N ARG A 269 19.10 10.19 -5.76
CA ARG A 269 17.71 9.72 -5.72
C ARG A 269 16.90 10.28 -4.55
N GLY A 270 17.50 11.04 -3.64
CA GLY A 270 16.86 11.50 -2.40
C GLY A 270 16.59 10.38 -1.36
N TRP A 271 17.08 9.16 -1.61
CA TRP A 271 16.93 7.97 -0.77
C TRP A 271 18.23 7.16 -0.74
N SER A 272 18.73 6.84 0.47
CA SER A 272 20.06 6.23 0.69
C SER A 272 20.01 4.76 1.08
N GLY A 273 18.83 4.17 1.19
CA GLY A 273 18.64 2.76 1.53
C GLY A 273 17.79 2.55 2.78
N ILE A 274 17.72 1.28 3.19
CA ILE A 274 16.74 0.78 4.15
C ILE A 274 17.30 0.85 5.57
N GLY A 275 16.44 1.22 6.52
CA GLY A 275 16.71 1.07 7.96
C GLY A 275 17.48 2.21 8.61
N HIS A 276 17.58 3.36 7.93
CA HIS A 276 17.95 4.63 8.56
C HIS A 276 16.84 5.13 9.50
N VAL A 277 17.21 5.94 10.48
CA VAL A 277 16.24 6.54 11.40
C VAL A 277 15.44 7.62 10.67
N ASN A 278 14.12 7.47 10.62
CA ASN A 278 13.22 8.50 10.13
C ASN A 278 13.07 9.60 11.20
N GLN A 279 13.91 10.64 11.10
CA GLN A 279 14.00 11.69 12.12
C GLN A 279 12.68 12.42 12.36
N ARG A 280 11.83 12.58 11.34
CA ARG A 280 10.51 13.21 11.48
C ARG A 280 9.54 12.34 12.29
N ARG A 281 9.54 11.03 12.05
CA ARG A 281 8.74 10.07 12.83
C ARG A 281 9.25 9.99 14.26
N LEU A 282 10.58 9.96 14.46
CA LEU A 282 11.18 9.97 15.80
C LEU A 282 10.83 11.22 16.60
N GLN A 283 10.91 12.41 16.00
CA GLN A 283 10.53 13.66 16.66
C GLN A 283 9.03 13.68 17.00
N SER A 284 8.17 13.16 16.13
CA SER A 284 6.74 13.03 16.40
C SER A 284 6.46 12.03 17.53
N PHE A 285 7.09 10.86 17.50
CA PHE A 285 7.00 9.88 18.57
C PHE A 285 7.45 10.45 19.92
N ARG A 286 8.59 11.17 19.96
CA ARG A 286 9.08 11.85 21.17
C ARG A 286 8.10 12.88 21.72
N ARG A 287 7.41 13.61 20.84
CA ARG A 287 6.35 14.55 21.22
C ARG A 287 5.11 13.83 21.76
N ASN A 288 4.85 12.60 21.31
CA ASN A 288 3.74 11.77 21.80
C ASN A 288 4.04 11.13 23.16
N LEU A 289 5.31 10.91 23.53
CA LEU A 289 5.73 10.21 24.77
C LEU A 289 4.98 10.64 26.04
N PRO A 290 4.72 11.94 26.30
CA PRO A 290 3.98 12.35 27.51
C PRO A 290 2.53 11.85 27.57
N LYS A 291 1.94 11.43 26.43
CA LYS A 291 0.59 10.88 26.33
C LYS A 291 0.55 9.35 26.51
N TRP A 292 1.71 8.68 26.46
CA TRP A 292 1.78 7.23 26.61
C TRP A 292 1.44 6.78 28.03
N ASN A 293 0.69 5.70 28.13
CA ASN A 293 0.33 5.03 29.38
C ASN A 293 0.27 3.51 29.16
N GLY A 294 0.01 2.73 30.22
CA GLY A 294 0.02 1.26 30.18
C GLY A 294 -0.94 0.57 29.20
N ALA A 295 -1.86 1.32 28.56
CA ALA A 295 -2.77 0.81 27.53
C ALA A 295 -2.37 1.26 26.11
N SER A 296 -1.36 2.12 25.95
CA SER A 296 -1.01 2.73 24.68
C SER A 296 -0.50 1.73 23.66
N LEU A 297 0.41 0.82 24.02
CA LEU A 297 0.87 -0.23 23.11
C LEU A 297 -0.27 -1.20 22.76
N THR A 298 -0.99 -1.70 23.77
CA THR A 298 -2.10 -2.63 23.58
C THR A 298 -3.16 -2.05 22.64
N SER A 299 -3.54 -0.78 22.81
CA SER A 299 -4.52 -0.13 21.92
C SER A 299 -4.04 -0.01 20.48
N LEU A 300 -2.74 0.24 20.26
CA LEU A 300 -2.14 0.32 18.93
C LEU A 300 -2.11 -1.05 18.21
N LEU A 301 -1.88 -2.12 18.98
CA LEU A 301 -1.83 -3.50 18.46
C LEU A 301 -3.21 -4.09 18.20
N ALA A 302 -4.17 -3.78 19.08
CA ALA A 302 -5.49 -4.39 19.09
C ALA A 302 -6.45 -3.77 18.06
N SER A 303 -6.39 -2.44 17.86
CA SER A 303 -7.35 -1.71 17.04
C SER A 303 -6.68 -0.74 16.06
N ASP A 304 -7.30 -0.59 14.90
CA ASP A 304 -6.89 0.38 13.88
C ASP A 304 -7.50 1.79 14.11
N ASP A 305 -8.32 2.00 15.14
CA ASP A 305 -9.08 3.25 15.33
C ASP A 305 -8.20 4.49 15.34
N ARG A 306 -7.07 4.43 16.06
CA ARG A 306 -6.08 5.53 16.15
C ARG A 306 -5.40 5.83 14.81
N LEU A 307 -5.36 4.84 13.92
CA LEU A 307 -4.72 4.94 12.60
C LEU A 307 -5.73 5.39 11.53
N ARG A 308 -7.02 5.09 11.73
CA ARG A 308 -8.12 5.47 10.83
C ARG A 308 -8.70 6.86 11.11
N ASP A 309 -8.67 7.32 12.36
CA ASP A 309 -9.14 8.66 12.71
C ASP A 309 -8.15 9.73 12.23
N SER A 310 -8.58 10.56 11.28
CA SER A 310 -7.77 11.63 10.68
C SER A 310 -7.17 12.62 11.69
N ARG A 311 -7.77 12.74 12.88
CA ARG A 311 -7.28 13.61 13.97
C ARG A 311 -6.11 12.99 14.73
N THR A 312 -5.98 11.67 14.74
CA THR A 312 -4.96 10.93 15.51
C THR A 312 -3.97 10.17 14.63
N ALA A 313 -4.29 9.91 13.36
CA ALA A 313 -3.50 9.13 12.42
C ALA A 313 -2.04 9.59 12.30
N GLY A 314 -1.80 10.91 12.26
CA GLY A 314 -0.44 11.45 12.18
C GLY A 314 0.44 11.09 13.39
N GLU A 315 -0.14 11.10 14.59
CA GLU A 315 0.54 10.67 15.81
C GLU A 315 0.69 9.14 15.84
N ALA A 316 -0.35 8.40 15.46
CA ALA A 316 -0.35 6.94 15.45
C ALA A 316 0.64 6.35 14.44
N TYR A 317 0.86 6.98 13.27
CA TYR A 317 1.91 6.58 12.33
C TYR A 317 3.32 6.76 12.88
N ALA A 318 3.55 7.78 13.71
CA ALA A 318 4.84 7.94 14.37
C ALA A 318 5.08 6.83 15.41
N ASP A 319 4.03 6.47 16.16
CA ASP A 319 4.06 5.36 17.11
C ASP A 319 4.26 4.00 16.40
N ALA A 320 3.55 3.77 15.30
CA ALA A 320 3.69 2.57 14.47
C ALA A 320 5.09 2.43 13.87
N TRP A 321 5.67 3.52 13.35
CA TRP A 321 7.06 3.54 12.91
C TRP A 321 8.02 3.19 14.05
N ALA A 322 7.84 3.78 15.23
CA ALA A 322 8.72 3.56 16.37
C ALA A 322 8.68 2.08 16.80
N LEU A 323 7.49 1.49 16.86
CA LEU A 323 7.30 0.07 17.17
C LEU A 323 7.99 -0.83 16.15
N ASN A 324 7.77 -0.60 14.84
CA ASN A 324 8.43 -1.38 13.79
C ASN A 324 9.95 -1.25 13.85
N TYR A 325 10.46 -0.02 14.02
CA TYR A 325 11.90 0.21 14.14
C TYR A 325 12.48 -0.56 15.33
N TYR A 326 11.84 -0.50 16.49
CA TYR A 326 12.25 -1.22 17.69
C TYR A 326 12.23 -2.74 17.47
N LEU A 327 11.12 -3.31 16.97
CA LEU A 327 10.99 -4.75 16.74
C LEU A 327 12.02 -5.25 15.74
N ILE A 328 12.21 -4.54 14.62
CA ILE A 328 13.22 -4.92 13.61
C ILE A 328 14.63 -4.90 14.19
N LYS A 329 14.97 -3.92 15.04
CA LYS A 329 16.33 -3.76 15.57
C LYS A 329 16.62 -4.65 16.77
N LYS A 330 15.63 -4.97 17.60
CA LYS A 330 15.81 -5.69 18.87
C LYS A 330 15.29 -7.13 18.86
N HIS A 331 14.22 -7.38 18.10
CA HIS A 331 13.50 -8.65 18.04
C HIS A 331 13.42 -9.15 16.58
N GLY A 332 14.54 -9.08 15.87
CA GLY A 332 14.57 -9.23 14.41
C GLY A 332 14.06 -10.59 13.91
N ASP A 333 14.48 -11.68 14.55
CA ASP A 333 14.05 -13.04 14.16
C ASP A 333 12.55 -13.25 14.43
N ASP A 334 12.05 -12.79 15.58
CA ASP A 334 10.62 -12.85 15.95
C ASP A 334 9.79 -11.95 15.01
N TYR A 335 10.32 -10.79 14.62
CA TYR A 335 9.67 -9.91 13.66
C TYR A 335 9.55 -10.54 12.28
N VAL A 336 10.60 -11.24 11.83
CA VAL A 336 10.53 -12.03 10.59
C VAL A 336 9.51 -13.15 10.70
N ALA A 337 9.48 -13.86 11.83
CA ALA A 337 8.51 -14.93 12.07
C ALA A 337 7.07 -14.41 12.04
N TYR A 338 6.81 -13.26 12.67
CA TYR A 338 5.52 -12.59 12.68
C TYR A 338 5.08 -12.18 11.27
N VAL A 339 5.97 -11.56 10.49
CA VAL A 339 5.68 -11.19 9.10
C VAL A 339 5.42 -12.43 8.22
N LYS A 340 6.14 -13.54 8.43
CA LYS A 340 5.91 -14.81 7.73
C LYS A 340 4.58 -15.47 8.11
N GLU A 341 4.07 -15.26 9.32
CA GLU A 341 2.76 -15.73 9.68
C GLU A 341 1.68 -14.94 8.95
N LEU A 342 1.78 -13.60 9.01
CA LEU A 342 0.80 -12.71 8.39
C LEU A 342 0.81 -12.78 6.85
N SER A 343 1.95 -13.11 6.22
CA SER A 343 2.01 -13.26 4.76
C SER A 343 1.12 -14.40 4.23
N LYS A 344 0.75 -15.36 5.10
CA LYS A 344 -0.14 -16.47 4.76
C LYS A 344 -1.60 -16.03 4.66
N TYR A 345 -1.97 -14.92 5.29
CA TYR A 345 -3.36 -14.46 5.35
C TYR A 345 -3.89 -14.21 3.94
N LYS A 346 -5.07 -14.74 3.65
CA LYS A 346 -5.69 -14.61 2.34
C LYS A 346 -6.67 -13.43 2.32
N PRO A 347 -6.99 -12.90 1.13
CA PRO A 347 -8.04 -11.90 0.99
C PRO A 347 -9.32 -12.37 1.67
N PHE A 348 -9.88 -11.53 2.54
CA PHE A 348 -11.13 -11.82 3.30
C PHE A 348 -11.07 -13.03 4.25
N ASP A 349 -9.88 -13.54 4.57
CA ASP A 349 -9.65 -14.61 5.56
C ASP A 349 -9.50 -14.06 6.99
N GLY A 350 -10.04 -12.86 7.22
CA GLY A 350 -10.13 -12.23 8.54
C GLY A 350 -11.37 -12.72 9.30
N PRO A 351 -11.59 -12.21 10.53
CA PRO A 351 -12.81 -12.49 11.26
C PRO A 351 -14.05 -12.14 10.42
N PRO A 352 -15.16 -12.87 10.57
CA PRO A 352 -16.43 -12.55 9.92
C PRO A 352 -16.80 -11.07 10.06
N ALA A 353 -17.51 -10.51 9.06
CA ALA A 353 -17.89 -9.10 9.09
C ALA A 353 -18.81 -8.73 10.28
N ASP A 354 -19.49 -9.71 10.86
CA ASP A 354 -20.33 -9.58 12.06
C ASP A 354 -19.60 -9.95 13.37
N GLU A 355 -18.32 -10.31 13.29
CA GLU A 355 -17.48 -10.54 14.45
C GLU A 355 -17.33 -9.24 15.26
N SER A 356 -17.39 -9.35 16.58
CA SER A 356 -17.22 -8.18 17.44
C SER A 356 -15.79 -7.63 17.36
N ASP A 357 -15.64 -6.31 17.40
CA ASP A 357 -14.33 -5.63 17.48
C ASP A 357 -13.46 -6.18 18.62
N ALA A 358 -14.09 -6.62 19.72
CA ALA A 358 -13.42 -7.22 20.87
C ALA A 358 -12.79 -8.58 20.56
N GLU A 359 -13.39 -9.39 19.70
CA GLU A 359 -12.81 -10.67 19.26
C GLU A 359 -11.65 -10.43 18.30
N THR A 360 -11.85 -9.58 17.29
CA THR A 360 -10.79 -9.17 16.35
C THR A 360 -9.58 -8.63 17.10
N SER A 361 -9.81 -7.76 18.08
CA SER A 361 -8.78 -7.22 18.97
C SER A 361 -8.04 -8.34 19.72
N ARG A 362 -8.77 -9.33 20.24
CA ARG A 362 -8.18 -10.45 20.99
C ARG A 362 -7.34 -11.34 20.09
N GLN A 363 -7.80 -11.64 18.88
CA GLN A 363 -7.07 -12.45 17.92
C GLN A 363 -5.79 -11.74 17.48
N ARG A 364 -5.83 -10.44 17.17
CA ARG A 364 -4.64 -9.64 16.85
C ARG A 364 -3.61 -9.63 17.98
N LEU A 365 -4.07 -9.40 19.21
CA LEU A 365 -3.19 -9.44 20.40
C LEU A 365 -2.60 -10.84 20.63
N LYS A 366 -3.39 -11.89 20.44
CA LYS A 366 -2.94 -13.28 20.58
C LYS A 366 -1.78 -13.57 19.62
N VAL A 367 -1.97 -13.30 18.33
CA VAL A 367 -0.92 -13.52 17.31
C VAL A 367 0.32 -12.68 17.64
N PHE A 368 0.17 -11.41 18.06
CA PHE A 368 1.33 -10.62 18.50
C PHE A 368 2.05 -11.27 19.71
N THR A 369 1.29 -11.69 20.72
CA THR A 369 1.85 -12.30 21.94
C THR A 369 2.56 -13.63 21.69
N GLU A 370 2.11 -14.41 20.71
CA GLU A 370 2.78 -15.66 20.32
C GLU A 370 4.20 -15.43 19.79
N HIS A 371 4.49 -14.26 19.19
CA HIS A 371 5.83 -13.93 18.66
C HIS A 371 6.66 -13.08 19.60
N PHE A 372 6.07 -12.09 20.28
CA PHE A 372 6.82 -11.08 21.04
C PHE A 372 6.57 -11.12 22.55
N GLY A 373 5.71 -12.02 23.02
CA GLY A 373 5.25 -12.06 24.41
C GLY A 373 4.22 -10.97 24.76
N PRO A 374 3.83 -10.86 26.03
CA PRO A 374 2.80 -9.91 26.46
C PRO A 374 3.20 -8.45 26.18
N PRO A 375 2.33 -7.63 25.53
CA PRO A 375 2.67 -6.24 25.20
C PRO A 375 3.12 -5.40 26.41
N ALA A 376 2.52 -5.63 27.58
CA ALA A 376 2.87 -4.93 28.81
C ALA A 376 4.32 -5.17 29.26
N GLU A 377 4.89 -6.34 28.97
CA GLU A 377 6.29 -6.66 29.30
C GLU A 377 7.27 -6.00 28.31
N LEU A 378 6.82 -5.76 27.08
CA LEU A 378 7.60 -5.12 26.02
C LEU A 378 7.60 -3.59 26.14
N GLU A 379 6.51 -3.00 26.60
CA GLU A 379 6.26 -1.55 26.51
C GLU A 379 7.33 -0.71 27.20
N GLN A 380 7.75 -1.08 28.43
CA GLN A 380 8.76 -0.31 29.15
C GLN A 380 10.10 -0.28 28.42
N ASP A 381 10.54 -1.44 27.92
CA ASP A 381 11.80 -1.55 27.18
C ASP A 381 11.72 -0.83 25.83
N PHE A 382 10.59 -0.97 25.12
CA PHE A 382 10.29 -0.22 23.90
C PHE A 382 10.42 1.29 24.12
N LEU A 383 9.74 1.85 25.13
CA LEU A 383 9.79 3.28 25.44
C LEU A 383 11.20 3.73 25.84
N GLN A 384 11.92 2.92 26.61
CA GLN A 384 13.29 3.21 27.02
C GLN A 384 14.25 3.25 25.82
N VAL A 385 14.18 2.28 24.91
CA VAL A 385 15.04 2.23 23.72
C VAL A 385 14.72 3.39 22.79
N MET A 386 13.45 3.61 22.48
CA MET A 386 13.05 4.61 21.48
C MET A 386 13.17 6.04 21.98
N SER A 387 13.10 6.30 23.28
CA SER A 387 13.37 7.64 23.83
C SER A 387 14.84 8.05 23.70
N ARG A 388 15.77 7.09 23.70
CA ARG A 388 17.23 7.30 23.66
C ARG A 388 17.84 7.32 22.26
N LEU A 389 17.14 6.80 21.25
CA LEU A 389 17.56 6.77 19.84
C LEU A 389 17.79 8.17 19.28
#